data_AF-A0A3C1DDX7-F1
#
_entry.id   AF-A0A3C1DDX7-F1
#
_cell.length_a   1.000
_cell.length_b   1.000
_cell.length_c   1.000
_cell.angle_alpha   90.00
_cell.angle_beta   90.00
_cell.angle_gamma   90.00
#
_symmetry.space_group_name_H-M   'P 1'
#
loop_
_entity.id
_entity.type
_entity.pdbx_description
1 polymer ?
#
loop_
_entity_poly.entity_id
_entity_poly.type
_entity_poly.pdbx_seq_one_letter_code
_entity_poly.pdbx_strand_id
1 'polypeptide(L)'
;AGSFERFDEVSGETLAETRTVATKGCASCPIRCSRTVELDGELVKGPELETLGLLSANIENSDLDLVIRLNHTLNELGLDTISCAGTIAWAMEACERGLWDCGLSFGNAEQLEGIFEDIAYRRGIGDQLAEGSRRLAQKYGGLDFAIQSKGLELSAYEPRRAVGMGLGYAVSNRGGCHLNGGYLVIIEGLGIFTDPQTPKAKADVTMMFQDIMESAAAAGQCLFSTYVFFPSILITRPNGPVTTALNK
;
A
#
# COMPACT_ATOMS: atom_id res chain seq x y z
N ALA A 1 -16.42 -1.33 7.66
CA ALA A 1 -15.06 -1.01 7.20
C ALA A 1 -14.17 -1.00 8.42
N GLY A 2 -12.94 -1.52 8.30
CA GLY A 2 -11.98 -1.47 9.41
C GLY A 2 -11.47 -0.04 9.64
N SER A 3 -11.03 0.23 10.85
CA SER A 3 -10.36 1.46 11.25
C SER A 3 -9.25 1.11 12.24
N PHE A 4 -8.15 1.84 12.21
CA PHE A 4 -7.04 1.67 13.14
C PHE A 4 -6.95 2.89 14.04
N GLU A 5 -7.17 2.72 15.35
CA GLU A 5 -7.28 3.85 16.28
C GLU A 5 -5.96 4.63 16.40
N ARG A 6 -4.82 3.95 16.26
CA ARG A 6 -3.47 4.51 16.42
C ARG A 6 -2.85 4.95 15.09
N PHE A 7 -3.66 5.22 14.06
CA PHE A 7 -3.14 5.58 12.74
C PHE A 7 -2.32 6.87 12.73
N ASP A 8 -2.62 7.81 13.63
CA ASP A 8 -1.88 9.07 13.75
C ASP A 8 -0.39 8.82 14.06
N GLU A 9 -0.07 7.76 14.82
CA GLU A 9 1.30 7.39 15.18
C GLU A 9 2.12 6.88 13.98
N VAL A 10 1.44 6.42 12.93
CA VAL A 10 2.03 5.80 11.72
C VAL A 10 1.54 6.50 10.45
N SER A 11 1.34 7.81 10.53
CA SER A 11 0.89 8.65 9.40
C SER A 11 2.06 9.24 8.61
N GLY A 12 1.77 9.73 7.41
CA GLY A 12 2.76 10.46 6.59
C GLY A 12 3.18 11.79 7.22
N GLU A 13 2.25 12.43 7.94
CA GLU A 13 2.46 13.64 8.74
C GLU A 13 3.44 13.36 9.88
N THR A 14 3.18 12.34 10.69
CA THR A 14 4.07 11.96 11.80
C THR A 14 5.45 11.55 11.30
N LEU A 15 5.54 10.79 10.21
CA LEU A 15 6.81 10.46 9.56
C LEU A 15 7.58 11.72 9.11
N ALA A 16 6.88 12.70 8.55
CA ALA A 16 7.48 13.96 8.11
C ALA A 16 7.98 14.81 9.29
N GLU A 17 7.22 14.89 10.37
CA GLU A 17 7.52 15.72 11.54
C GLU A 17 8.62 15.13 12.43
N THR A 18 8.71 13.80 12.53
CA THR A 18 9.52 13.14 13.58
C THR A 18 10.74 12.38 13.07
N ARG A 19 10.76 11.94 11.81
CA ARG A 19 11.80 11.04 11.26
C ARG A 19 12.39 11.45 9.93
N THR A 20 11.65 12.18 9.10
CA THR A 20 12.15 12.62 7.78
C THR A 20 13.24 13.67 7.93
N VAL A 21 14.47 13.32 7.56
CA VAL A 21 15.61 14.26 7.59
C VAL A 21 15.77 15.03 6.28
N ALA A 22 15.37 14.42 5.16
CA ALA A 22 15.48 15.02 3.84
C ALA A 22 14.49 14.40 2.87
N THR A 23 14.25 15.11 1.77
CA THR A 23 13.51 14.60 0.62
C THR A 23 14.44 14.47 -0.58
N LYS A 24 14.31 13.36 -1.31
CA LYS A 24 15.12 13.06 -2.50
C LYS A 24 14.22 12.83 -3.70
N GLY A 25 14.76 13.07 -4.90
CA GLY A 25 14.05 12.86 -6.16
C GLY A 25 14.71 11.81 -7.03
N CYS A 26 13.91 11.23 -7.93
CA CYS A 26 14.44 10.52 -9.08
C CYS A 26 15.26 11.48 -9.97
N ALA A 27 16.00 10.93 -10.93
CA ALA A 27 16.76 11.72 -11.88
C ALA A 27 15.90 12.83 -12.51
N SER A 28 16.37 14.08 -12.45
CA SER A 28 15.69 15.30 -12.95
C SER A 28 14.33 15.65 -12.34
N CYS A 29 13.83 14.89 -11.36
CA CYS A 29 12.48 15.06 -10.84
C CYS A 29 12.38 16.28 -9.90
N PRO A 30 11.48 17.25 -10.19
CA PRO A 30 11.26 18.40 -9.31
C PRO A 30 10.37 18.07 -8.10
N ILE A 31 9.60 16.97 -8.13
CA ILE A 31 8.65 16.60 -7.06
C ILE A 31 9.38 16.15 -5.80
N ARG A 32 10.50 15.42 -5.94
CA ARG A 32 11.31 14.91 -4.82
C ARG A 32 10.49 14.20 -3.73
N CYS A 33 9.62 13.28 -4.15
CA CYS A 33 8.68 12.60 -3.24
C CYS A 33 9.35 11.64 -2.24
N SER A 34 10.52 11.07 -2.55
CA SER A 34 11.16 10.08 -1.69
C SER A 34 11.48 10.67 -0.32
N ARG A 35 11.06 9.99 0.75
CA ARG A 35 11.47 10.30 2.12
C ARG A 35 12.85 9.69 2.39
N THR A 36 13.70 10.42 3.11
CA THR A 36 14.95 9.92 3.67
C THR A 36 14.85 10.05 5.19
N VAL A 37 15.12 8.96 5.90
CA VAL A 37 15.09 8.86 7.36
C VAL A 37 16.44 8.34 7.86
N GLU A 38 16.74 8.57 9.14
CA GLU A 38 17.90 8.00 9.80
C GLU A 38 17.52 6.69 10.50
N LEU A 39 18.31 5.64 10.29
CA LEU A 39 18.17 4.34 10.95
C LEU A 39 19.56 3.88 11.39
N ASP A 40 19.76 3.72 12.70
CA ASP A 40 21.03 3.28 13.31
C ASP A 40 22.28 4.07 12.82
N GLY A 41 22.12 5.37 12.55
CA GLY A 41 23.16 6.27 12.07
C GLY A 41 23.34 6.30 10.54
N GLU A 42 22.58 5.51 9.80
CA GLU A 42 22.60 5.46 8.34
C GLU A 42 21.37 6.15 7.72
N LEU A 43 21.54 6.76 6.55
CA LEU A 43 20.44 7.42 5.83
C LEU A 43 19.76 6.46 4.85
N VAL A 44 18.54 6.03 5.18
CA VAL A 44 17.78 5.05 4.40
C VAL A 44 16.54 5.67 3.72
N LYS A 45 16.01 4.99 2.70
CA LYS A 45 14.84 5.43 1.94
C LYS A 45 13.54 4.97 2.60
N GLY A 46 12.54 5.86 2.64
CA GLY A 46 11.14 5.52 2.91
C GLY A 46 10.76 5.61 4.39
N PRO A 47 9.66 4.93 4.79
CA PRO A 47 8.76 4.15 3.93
C PRO A 47 7.94 5.02 2.95
N GLU A 48 7.46 4.41 1.88
CA GLU A 48 6.39 4.97 1.04
C GLU A 48 5.02 4.61 1.65
N LEU A 49 3.94 5.26 1.20
CA LEU A 49 2.57 5.09 1.75
C LEU A 49 2.14 3.61 1.85
N GLU A 50 2.38 2.84 0.79
CA GLU A 50 1.98 1.43 0.71
C GLU A 50 2.65 0.58 1.80
N THR A 51 3.97 0.72 1.94
CA THR A 51 4.74 0.05 2.97
C THR A 51 4.31 0.50 4.36
N LEU A 52 4.12 1.81 4.54
CA LEU A 52 3.69 2.38 5.81
C LEU A 52 2.35 1.80 6.24
N GLY A 53 1.32 1.83 5.39
CA GLY A 53 -0.01 1.31 5.72
C GLY A 53 -0.04 -0.21 5.93
N LEU A 54 0.67 -0.97 5.09
CA LEU A 54 0.60 -2.45 5.11
C LEU A 54 1.48 -3.11 6.18
N LEU A 55 2.54 -2.44 6.64
CA LEU A 55 3.36 -2.89 7.78
C LEU A 55 2.99 -2.22 9.11
N SER A 56 1.98 -1.35 9.11
CA SER A 56 1.42 -0.76 10.32
C SER A 56 0.01 -1.28 10.60
N ALA A 57 -1.02 -0.50 10.26
CA ALA A 57 -2.42 -0.76 10.54
C ALA A 57 -2.89 -2.14 10.05
N ASN A 58 -2.41 -2.60 8.89
CA ASN A 58 -2.79 -3.89 8.32
C ASN A 58 -2.32 -5.11 9.15
N ILE A 59 -1.31 -4.94 10.00
CA ILE A 59 -0.81 -5.99 10.91
C ILE A 59 -0.92 -5.58 12.39
N GLU A 60 -1.74 -4.57 12.70
CA GLU A 60 -1.93 -3.99 14.03
C GLU A 60 -0.64 -3.46 14.71
N ASN A 61 0.31 -2.99 13.91
CA ASN A 61 1.54 -2.37 14.39
C ASN A 61 1.46 -0.85 14.32
N SER A 62 1.78 -0.15 15.42
CA SER A 62 1.84 1.32 15.44
C SER A 62 3.25 1.86 15.73
N ASP A 63 4.26 0.98 15.76
CA ASP A 63 5.65 1.40 15.94
C ASP A 63 6.23 1.85 14.60
N LEU A 64 6.31 3.16 14.41
CA LEU A 64 6.84 3.77 13.20
C LEU A 64 8.34 3.46 12.98
N ASP A 65 9.12 3.32 14.04
CA ASP A 65 10.54 3.00 13.95
C ASP A 65 10.75 1.55 13.50
N LEU A 66 9.90 0.64 14.01
CA LEU A 66 9.85 -0.72 13.51
C LEU A 66 9.41 -0.76 12.04
N VAL A 67 8.42 0.01 11.61
CA VAL A 67 8.02 0.08 10.19
C VAL A 67 9.19 0.55 9.30
N ILE A 68 9.95 1.56 9.73
CA ILE A 68 11.14 2.04 9.01
C ILE A 68 12.17 0.92 8.86
N ARG A 69 12.44 0.20 9.95
CA ARG A 69 13.38 -0.93 9.99
C ARG A 69 12.93 -2.07 9.06
N LEU A 70 11.67 -2.49 9.16
CA LEU A 70 11.07 -3.51 8.31
C LEU A 70 11.09 -3.12 6.82
N ASN A 71 10.78 -1.87 6.49
CA ASN A 71 10.91 -1.34 5.14
C ASN A 71 12.36 -1.41 4.63
N HIS A 72 13.33 -1.06 5.45
CA HIS A 72 14.74 -1.14 5.07
C HIS A 72 15.16 -2.59 4.79
N THR A 73 14.81 -3.52 5.68
CA THR A 73 15.08 -4.95 5.51
C THR A 73 14.49 -5.51 4.21
N LEU A 74 13.23 -5.20 3.90
CA LEU A 74 12.61 -5.64 2.64
C LEU A 74 13.31 -5.06 1.41
N ASN A 75 13.74 -3.79 1.46
CA ASN A 75 14.50 -3.18 0.36
C ASN A 75 15.86 -3.87 0.15
N GLU A 76 16.61 -4.16 1.22
CA GLU A 76 17.91 -4.84 1.12
C GLU A 76 17.78 -6.28 0.62
N LEU A 77 16.69 -6.96 1.00
CA LEU A 77 16.40 -8.33 0.55
C LEU A 77 15.79 -8.38 -0.86
N GLY A 78 15.41 -7.24 -1.44
CA GLY A 78 14.75 -7.17 -2.74
C GLY A 78 13.35 -7.77 -2.76
N LEU A 79 12.61 -7.66 -1.64
CA LEU A 79 11.23 -8.15 -1.50
C LEU A 79 10.21 -7.02 -1.72
N ASP A 80 9.13 -7.33 -2.43
CA ASP A 80 8.00 -6.40 -2.57
C ASP A 80 7.28 -6.23 -1.23
N THR A 81 7.23 -4.99 -0.74
CA THR A 81 6.65 -4.67 0.57
C THR A 81 5.15 -4.94 0.62
N ILE A 82 4.42 -4.76 -0.50
CA ILE A 82 2.98 -5.00 -0.57
C ILE A 82 2.69 -6.48 -0.45
N SER A 83 3.27 -7.29 -1.35
CA SER A 83 3.02 -8.73 -1.38
C SER A 83 3.53 -9.44 -0.12
N CYS A 84 4.68 -9.01 0.41
CA CYS A 84 5.21 -9.56 1.65
C CYS A 84 4.27 -9.25 2.83
N ALA A 85 3.87 -7.99 3.01
CA ALA A 85 2.95 -7.59 4.08
C ALA A 85 1.57 -8.26 3.96
N GLY A 86 1.01 -8.35 2.75
CA GLY A 86 -0.27 -9.03 2.51
C GLY A 86 -0.21 -10.53 2.78
N THR A 87 0.93 -11.18 2.49
CA THR A 87 1.16 -12.59 2.82
C THR A 87 1.29 -12.79 4.33
N ILE A 88 2.02 -11.92 5.03
CA ILE A 88 2.12 -11.95 6.50
C ILE A 88 0.75 -11.77 7.14
N ALA A 89 -0.04 -10.78 6.70
CA ALA A 89 -1.37 -10.54 7.24
C ALA A 89 -2.31 -11.74 7.03
N TRP A 90 -2.27 -12.36 5.85
CA TRP A 90 -3.00 -13.60 5.62
C TRP A 90 -2.54 -14.73 6.57
N ALA A 91 -1.23 -14.86 6.81
CA ALA A 91 -0.69 -15.89 7.70
C ALA A 91 -1.08 -15.64 9.16
N MET A 92 -1.05 -14.39 9.64
CA MET A 92 -1.54 -14.01 10.96
C MET A 92 -3.02 -14.39 11.13
N GLU A 93 -3.87 -14.07 10.16
CA GLU A 93 -5.29 -14.42 10.21
C GLU A 93 -5.53 -15.94 10.09
N ALA A 94 -4.73 -16.64 9.28
CA ALA A 94 -4.79 -18.11 9.18
C ALA A 94 -4.39 -18.78 10.51
N CYS A 95 -3.40 -18.21 11.21
CA CYS A 95 -3.00 -18.60 12.55
C CYS A 95 -4.16 -18.40 13.55
N GLU A 96 -4.80 -17.22 13.59
CA GLU A 96 -5.96 -16.95 14.48
C GLU A 96 -7.18 -17.85 14.20
N ARG A 97 -7.42 -18.17 12.92
CA ARG A 97 -8.50 -19.06 12.49
C ARG A 97 -8.16 -20.55 12.64
N GLY A 98 -6.96 -20.88 13.13
CA GLY A 98 -6.51 -22.27 13.34
C GLY A 98 -6.29 -23.06 12.05
N LEU A 99 -6.08 -22.39 10.92
CA LEU A 99 -5.81 -23.04 9.62
C LEU A 99 -4.35 -23.41 9.44
N TRP A 100 -3.43 -22.65 10.05
CA TRP A 100 -2.00 -22.91 9.98
C TRP A 100 -1.31 -22.40 11.23
N ASP A 101 -0.70 -23.30 12.02
CA ASP A 101 0.09 -22.93 13.21
C ASP A 101 1.52 -22.50 12.80
N CYS A 102 1.60 -21.21 12.44
CA CYS A 102 2.74 -20.54 11.84
C CYS A 102 3.55 -19.68 12.83
N GLY A 103 3.04 -19.49 14.06
CA GLY A 103 3.66 -18.63 15.08
C GLY A 103 3.55 -17.12 14.83
N LEU A 104 2.75 -16.68 13.85
CA LEU A 104 2.48 -15.27 13.57
C LEU A 104 1.13 -14.86 14.16
N SER A 105 1.05 -13.63 14.67
CA SER A 105 -0.18 -13.05 15.20
C SER A 105 -0.21 -11.54 14.94
N PHE A 106 -1.39 -10.96 14.78
CA PHE A 106 -1.55 -9.51 14.72
C PHE A 106 -0.96 -8.83 15.97
N GLY A 107 -0.39 -7.64 15.77
CA GLY A 107 0.22 -6.84 16.85
C GLY A 107 1.59 -7.33 17.34
N ASN A 108 2.12 -8.43 16.80
CA ASN A 108 3.45 -8.95 17.12
C ASN A 108 4.35 -8.91 15.88
N ALA A 109 4.96 -7.74 15.67
CA ALA A 109 5.72 -7.42 14.46
C ALA A 109 7.25 -7.50 14.67
N GLU A 110 7.72 -7.63 15.91
CA GLU A 110 9.14 -7.57 16.28
C GLU A 110 9.96 -8.71 15.66
N GLN A 111 9.33 -9.86 15.40
CA GLN A 111 9.98 -11.00 14.78
C GLN A 111 10.07 -10.91 13.24
N LEU A 112 9.41 -9.93 12.61
CA LEU A 112 9.23 -9.93 11.16
C LEU A 112 10.52 -9.73 10.37
N GLU A 113 11.54 -9.05 10.91
CA GLU A 113 12.83 -8.94 10.23
C GLU A 113 13.47 -10.31 9.94
N GLY A 114 13.51 -11.17 10.96
CA GLY A 114 14.03 -12.53 10.81
C GLY A 114 13.15 -13.37 9.88
N ILE A 115 11.83 -13.18 9.91
CA ILE A 115 10.90 -13.85 8.99
C ILE A 115 11.12 -13.39 7.54
N PHE A 116 11.40 -12.11 7.31
CA PHE A 116 11.69 -11.61 5.96
C PHE A 116 12.98 -12.18 5.40
N GLU A 117 14.03 -12.31 6.22
CA GLU A 117 15.22 -13.04 5.82
C GLU A 117 14.91 -14.50 5.46
N ASP A 118 14.14 -15.18 6.30
CA ASP A 118 13.74 -16.56 6.04
C ASP A 118 12.88 -16.69 4.78
N ILE A 119 12.06 -15.69 4.43
CA ILE A 119 11.35 -15.63 3.14
C ILE A 119 12.35 -15.49 1.99
N ALA A 120 13.26 -14.52 2.08
CA ALA A 120 14.23 -14.24 1.01
C ALA A 120 15.16 -15.43 0.74
N TYR A 121 15.57 -16.14 1.79
CA TYR A 121 16.44 -17.30 1.71
C TYR A 121 15.71 -18.65 1.69
N ARG A 122 14.36 -18.63 1.70
CA ARG A 122 13.50 -19.82 1.74
C ARG A 122 13.89 -20.83 2.84
N ARG A 123 13.99 -20.34 4.07
CA ARG A 123 14.33 -21.14 5.27
C ARG A 123 13.10 -21.31 6.16
N GLY A 124 12.98 -22.46 6.82
CA GLY A 124 11.92 -22.69 7.82
C GLY A 124 10.52 -22.37 7.31
N ILE A 125 9.78 -21.52 8.03
CA ILE A 125 8.44 -21.07 7.62
C ILE A 125 8.48 -20.14 6.39
N GLY A 126 9.62 -19.48 6.16
CA GLY A 126 9.84 -18.55 5.05
C GLY A 126 9.75 -19.18 3.67
N ASP A 127 10.09 -20.46 3.50
CA ASP A 127 9.90 -21.17 2.23
C ASP A 127 8.43 -21.21 1.81
N GLN A 128 7.53 -21.35 2.78
CA GLN A 128 6.09 -21.35 2.52
C GLN A 128 5.58 -19.93 2.29
N LEU A 129 6.00 -18.98 3.14
CA LEU A 129 5.62 -17.57 3.02
C LEU A 129 6.07 -16.96 1.68
N ALA A 130 7.18 -17.43 1.10
CA ALA A 130 7.66 -17.01 -0.21
C ALA A 130 6.70 -17.35 -1.38
N GLU A 131 5.67 -18.18 -1.17
CA GLU A 131 4.70 -18.56 -2.20
C GLU A 131 3.54 -17.55 -2.38
N GLY A 132 3.38 -16.61 -1.46
CA GLY A 132 2.34 -15.58 -1.48
C GLY A 132 0.99 -16.05 -0.94
N SER A 133 0.12 -15.09 -0.60
CA SER A 133 -1.16 -15.33 0.09
C SER A 133 -2.07 -16.30 -0.67
N ARG A 134 -2.15 -16.19 -2.01
CA ARG A 134 -3.02 -17.05 -2.82
C ARG A 134 -2.65 -18.52 -2.72
N ARG A 135 -1.36 -18.86 -2.83
CA ARG A 135 -0.90 -20.26 -2.83
C ARG A 135 -1.02 -20.86 -1.44
N LEU A 136 -0.69 -20.08 -0.41
CA LEU A 136 -0.89 -20.50 0.97
C LEU A 136 -2.37 -20.73 1.27
N ALA A 137 -3.26 -19.85 0.80
CA ALA A 137 -4.70 -20.00 0.97
C ALA A 137 -5.27 -21.23 0.24
N GLN A 138 -4.70 -21.59 -0.92
CA GLN A 138 -5.05 -22.84 -1.61
C GLN A 138 -4.59 -24.08 -0.82
N LYS A 139 -3.48 -23.98 -0.09
CA LYS A 139 -2.89 -25.07 0.69
C LYS A 139 -3.60 -25.27 2.04
N TYR A 140 -3.84 -24.19 2.77
CA TYR A 140 -4.34 -24.21 4.15
C TYR A 140 -5.82 -23.84 4.29
N GLY A 141 -6.44 -23.31 3.24
CA GLY A 141 -7.78 -22.72 3.29
C GLY A 141 -7.73 -21.19 3.44
N GLY A 142 -8.87 -20.52 3.53
CA GLY A 142 -8.90 -19.08 3.72
C GLY A 142 -8.78 -18.22 2.45
N LEU A 143 -9.24 -18.76 1.31
CA LEU A 143 -9.33 -17.99 0.06
C LEU A 143 -10.28 -16.77 0.17
N ASP A 144 -11.23 -16.80 1.09
CA ASP A 144 -12.18 -15.73 1.38
C ASP A 144 -11.53 -14.52 2.09
N PHE A 145 -10.38 -14.72 2.74
CA PHE A 145 -9.59 -13.66 3.37
C PHE A 145 -8.15 -13.55 2.82
N ALA A 146 -7.85 -14.24 1.71
CA ALA A 146 -6.65 -13.98 0.92
C ALA A 146 -6.89 -12.74 0.05
N ILE A 147 -6.51 -11.57 0.57
CA ILE A 147 -6.76 -10.27 -0.06
C ILE A 147 -5.86 -10.06 -1.29
N GLN A 148 -6.25 -10.65 -2.43
CA GLN A 148 -5.54 -10.60 -3.70
C GLN A 148 -6.48 -10.53 -4.91
N SER A 149 -5.97 -10.08 -6.06
CA SER A 149 -6.60 -10.23 -7.37
C SER A 149 -5.61 -10.83 -8.36
N LYS A 150 -6.02 -11.91 -9.05
CA LYS A 150 -5.20 -12.70 -10.00
C LYS A 150 -3.89 -13.25 -9.43
N GLY A 151 -3.77 -13.34 -8.11
CA GLY A 151 -2.59 -13.82 -7.38
C GLY A 151 -1.64 -12.74 -6.92
N LEU A 152 -1.97 -11.46 -7.12
CA LEU A 152 -1.23 -10.31 -6.59
C LEU A 152 -2.03 -9.69 -5.44
N GLU A 153 -1.38 -9.55 -4.28
CA GLU A 153 -1.93 -8.91 -3.09
C GLU A 153 -2.42 -7.49 -3.40
N LEU A 154 -3.52 -7.08 -2.75
CA LEU A 154 -4.02 -5.71 -2.89
C LEU A 154 -3.08 -4.73 -2.18
N SER A 155 -3.02 -3.52 -2.71
CA SER A 155 -2.33 -2.42 -2.06
C SER A 155 -3.19 -1.79 -0.95
N ALA A 156 -2.68 -0.75 -0.27
CA ALA A 156 -3.21 -0.14 0.95
C ALA A 156 -4.54 0.62 0.82
N TYR A 157 -5.39 0.28 -0.15
CA TYR A 157 -6.69 0.91 -0.37
C TYR A 157 -7.83 -0.09 -0.23
N GLU A 158 -8.70 0.16 0.74
CA GLU A 158 -9.87 -0.66 1.03
C GLU A 158 -11.01 -0.42 0.01
N PRO A 159 -11.31 -1.38 -0.89
CA PRO A 159 -12.24 -1.15 -1.99
C PRO A 159 -13.72 -1.06 -1.57
N ARG A 160 -14.11 -1.52 -0.37
CA ARG A 160 -15.51 -1.43 0.10
C ARG A 160 -16.02 0.00 0.19
N ARG A 161 -15.12 0.98 0.37
CA ARG A 161 -15.46 2.41 0.43
C ARG A 161 -15.11 3.19 -0.84
N ALA A 162 -14.53 2.53 -1.84
CA ALA A 162 -14.13 3.12 -3.13
C ALA A 162 -14.42 2.12 -4.26
N VAL A 163 -15.65 2.15 -4.78
CA VAL A 163 -16.12 1.13 -5.73
C VAL A 163 -15.37 1.15 -7.06
N GLY A 164 -14.91 2.32 -7.51
CA GLY A 164 -14.03 2.45 -8.67
C GLY A 164 -12.69 1.79 -8.42
N MET A 165 -12.10 1.98 -7.25
CA MET A 165 -10.89 1.28 -6.83
C MET A 165 -11.07 -0.24 -6.83
N GLY A 166 -12.21 -0.72 -6.32
CA GLY A 166 -12.57 -2.14 -6.38
C GLY A 166 -12.67 -2.67 -7.82
N LEU A 167 -13.30 -1.92 -8.72
CA LEU A 167 -13.35 -2.25 -10.14
C LEU A 167 -11.95 -2.30 -10.77
N GLY A 168 -11.10 -1.31 -10.46
CA GLY A 168 -9.71 -1.25 -10.89
C GLY A 168 -8.91 -2.49 -10.50
N TYR A 169 -8.99 -2.92 -9.24
CA TYR A 169 -8.35 -4.16 -8.79
C TYR A 169 -8.89 -5.41 -9.52
N ALA A 170 -10.19 -5.46 -9.80
CA ALA A 170 -10.80 -6.59 -10.49
C ALA A 170 -10.34 -6.71 -11.96
N VAL A 171 -10.20 -5.59 -12.66
CA VAL A 171 -9.91 -5.57 -14.11
C VAL A 171 -8.45 -5.29 -14.46
N SER A 172 -7.62 -4.85 -13.50
CA SER A 172 -6.18 -4.65 -13.69
C SER A 172 -5.50 -5.88 -14.32
N ASN A 173 -4.69 -5.64 -15.34
CA ASN A 173 -4.06 -6.67 -16.18
C ASN A 173 -3.02 -7.49 -15.38
N ARG A 174 -2.39 -6.89 -14.38
CA ARG A 174 -1.35 -7.55 -13.56
C ARG A 174 -1.82 -8.06 -12.19
N GLY A 175 -3.11 -7.93 -11.86
CA GLY A 175 -3.68 -8.35 -10.57
C GLY A 175 -4.02 -7.18 -9.65
N GLY A 176 -3.96 -7.36 -8.32
CA GLY A 176 -4.37 -6.42 -7.26
C GLY A 176 -3.60 -5.09 -7.16
N CYS A 177 -3.19 -4.50 -8.28
CA CYS A 177 -2.40 -3.28 -8.32
C CYS A 177 -3.28 -2.03 -8.45
N HIS A 178 -3.00 -1.03 -7.61
CA HIS A 178 -3.69 0.27 -7.66
C HIS A 178 -3.29 1.12 -8.86
N LEU A 179 -2.01 1.12 -9.26
CA LEU A 179 -1.54 1.95 -10.37
C LEU A 179 -2.09 1.45 -11.72
N ASN A 180 -1.91 0.16 -12.02
CA ASN A 180 -2.50 -0.43 -13.24
C ASN A 180 -4.04 -0.54 -13.16
N GLY A 181 -4.59 -0.51 -11.95
CA GLY A 181 -6.03 -0.37 -11.70
C GLY A 181 -6.58 1.05 -11.92
N GLY A 182 -5.75 2.01 -12.32
CA GLY A 182 -6.16 3.39 -12.58
C GLY A 182 -6.22 4.30 -11.34
N TYR A 183 -5.87 3.79 -10.15
CA TYR A 183 -5.73 4.56 -8.91
C TYR A 183 -6.92 5.46 -8.58
N LEU A 184 -8.14 4.97 -8.80
CA LEU A 184 -9.35 5.80 -8.69
C LEU A 184 -9.61 6.34 -7.28
N VAL A 185 -8.93 5.80 -6.26
CA VAL A 185 -8.92 6.39 -4.93
C VAL A 185 -8.54 7.89 -4.93
N ILE A 186 -7.77 8.36 -5.92
CA ILE A 186 -7.47 9.80 -6.05
C ILE A 186 -8.72 10.66 -6.27
N ILE A 187 -9.73 10.16 -6.96
CA ILE A 187 -11.00 10.87 -7.20
C ILE A 187 -12.16 10.31 -6.36
N GLU A 188 -11.91 9.31 -5.53
CA GLU A 188 -12.90 8.70 -4.64
C GLU A 188 -12.65 9.01 -3.17
N GLY A 189 -11.43 9.45 -2.81
CA GLY A 189 -11.10 9.74 -1.41
C GLY A 189 -10.01 10.78 -1.15
N LEU A 190 -9.13 11.10 -2.13
CA LEU A 190 -7.92 11.90 -1.83
C LEU A 190 -7.85 13.29 -2.50
N GLY A 191 -8.46 13.51 -3.66
CA GLY A 191 -8.25 14.72 -4.47
C GLY A 191 -9.51 15.39 -5.02
N ILE A 192 -10.50 14.61 -5.44
CA ILE A 192 -11.82 15.10 -5.88
C ILE A 192 -12.85 14.17 -5.23
N PHE A 193 -13.96 14.68 -4.69
CA PHE A 193 -15.00 13.79 -4.17
C PHE A 193 -16.00 13.48 -5.28
N THR A 194 -15.69 12.51 -6.13
CA THR A 194 -16.77 11.74 -6.76
C THR A 194 -17.36 10.81 -5.72
N ASP A 195 -18.68 10.63 -5.71
CA ASP A 195 -19.32 9.67 -4.80
C ASP A 195 -18.61 8.31 -4.94
N PRO A 196 -17.97 7.80 -3.88
CA PRO A 196 -17.15 6.61 -3.96
C PRO A 196 -17.96 5.33 -3.78
N GLN A 197 -19.28 5.44 -3.64
CA GLN A 197 -20.21 4.32 -3.48
C GLN A 197 -21.13 4.17 -4.70
N THR A 198 -21.17 5.14 -5.62
CA THR A 198 -21.97 5.03 -6.83
C THR A 198 -21.21 4.26 -7.92
N PRO A 199 -21.86 3.29 -8.62
CA PRO A 199 -21.27 2.64 -9.79
C PRO A 199 -21.34 3.52 -11.05
N LYS A 200 -22.09 4.64 -11.01
CA LYS A 200 -22.34 5.49 -12.19
C LYS A 200 -21.02 6.04 -12.75
N ALA A 201 -20.83 5.88 -14.06
CA ALA A 201 -19.64 6.30 -14.82
C ALA A 201 -18.30 5.68 -14.35
N LYS A 202 -18.28 4.81 -13.32
CA LYS A 202 -17.03 4.26 -12.79
C LYS A 202 -16.31 3.40 -13.80
N ALA A 203 -17.02 2.66 -14.65
CA ALA A 203 -16.40 1.89 -15.73
C ALA A 203 -15.65 2.80 -16.72
N ASP A 204 -16.31 3.85 -17.22
CA ASP A 204 -15.72 4.81 -18.17
C ASP A 204 -14.51 5.52 -17.55
N VAL A 205 -14.64 5.93 -16.29
CA VAL A 205 -13.56 6.60 -15.57
C VAL A 205 -12.40 5.64 -15.26
N THR A 206 -12.69 4.37 -14.93
CA THR A 206 -11.65 3.34 -14.74
C THR A 206 -10.84 3.16 -16.03
N MET A 207 -11.51 2.95 -17.16
CA MET A 207 -10.84 2.78 -18.45
C MET A 207 -9.96 4.00 -18.78
N MET A 208 -10.51 5.20 -18.63
CA MET A 208 -9.76 6.45 -18.88
C MET A 208 -8.50 6.54 -18.00
N PHE A 209 -8.61 6.27 -16.70
CA PHE A 209 -7.46 6.35 -15.80
C PHE A 209 -6.43 5.24 -16.07
N GLN A 210 -6.86 4.03 -16.40
CA GLN A 210 -5.97 2.96 -16.82
C GLN A 210 -5.19 3.37 -18.08
N ASP A 211 -5.87 3.90 -19.09
CA ASP A 211 -5.24 4.37 -20.33
C ASP A 211 -4.24 5.50 -20.07
N ILE A 212 -4.60 6.47 -19.22
CA ILE A 212 -3.70 7.59 -18.86
C ILE A 212 -2.46 7.08 -18.12
N MET A 213 -2.64 6.21 -17.12
CA MET A 213 -1.53 5.69 -16.33
C MET A 213 -0.59 4.83 -17.15
N GLU A 214 -1.12 3.94 -17.98
CA GLU A 214 -0.31 3.13 -18.89
C GLU A 214 0.36 3.97 -19.96
N SER A 215 -0.30 5.01 -20.49
CA SER A 215 0.32 5.95 -21.42
C SER A 215 1.50 6.70 -20.78
N ALA A 216 1.34 7.18 -19.55
CA ALA A 216 2.41 7.85 -18.81
C ALA A 216 3.57 6.89 -18.50
N ALA A 217 3.27 5.66 -18.07
CA ALA A 217 4.26 4.62 -17.82
C ALA A 217 5.02 4.24 -19.09
N ALA A 218 4.32 4.03 -20.22
CA ALA A 218 4.91 3.71 -21.52
C ALA A 218 5.80 4.85 -22.06
N ALA A 219 5.47 6.10 -21.76
CA ALA A 219 6.30 7.27 -22.08
C ALA A 219 7.53 7.42 -21.17
N GLY A 220 7.74 6.51 -20.21
CA GLY A 220 8.82 6.59 -19.22
C GLY A 220 8.64 7.74 -18.22
N GLN A 221 7.42 8.24 -18.05
CA GLN A 221 7.11 9.32 -17.12
C GLN A 221 6.67 8.78 -15.77
N CYS A 222 6.99 9.52 -14.71
CA CYS A 222 6.50 9.24 -13.37
C CYS A 222 4.97 9.46 -13.32
N LEU A 223 4.22 8.53 -12.75
CA LEU A 223 2.76 8.65 -12.63
C LEU A 223 2.32 9.86 -11.81
N PHE A 224 3.13 10.33 -10.86
CA PHE A 224 2.81 11.56 -10.10
C PHE A 224 2.81 12.82 -10.97
N SER A 225 3.42 12.80 -12.16
CA SER A 225 3.26 13.90 -13.13
C SER A 225 1.81 14.07 -13.61
N THR A 226 1.01 12.99 -13.60
CA THR A 226 -0.41 13.06 -13.98
C THR A 226 -1.23 13.91 -13.00
N TYR A 227 -0.71 14.20 -11.81
CA TYR A 227 -1.45 15.03 -10.84
C TYR A 227 -1.53 16.50 -11.27
N VAL A 228 -0.75 16.91 -12.28
CA VAL A 228 -0.85 18.25 -12.87
C VAL A 228 -2.24 18.53 -13.48
N PHE A 229 -3.00 17.49 -13.82
CA PHE A 229 -4.37 17.63 -14.35
C PHE A 229 -5.37 18.07 -13.28
N PHE A 230 -5.04 17.95 -12.00
CA PHE A 230 -5.91 18.40 -10.92
C PHE A 230 -5.57 19.85 -10.51
N PRO A 231 -6.58 20.71 -10.33
CA PRO A 231 -6.37 22.03 -9.76
C PRO A 231 -5.61 21.96 -8.43
N SER A 232 -4.51 22.71 -8.33
CA SER A 232 -3.60 22.64 -7.17
C SER A 232 -4.31 22.88 -5.83
N ILE A 233 -5.36 23.70 -5.81
CA ILE A 233 -6.14 23.98 -4.61
C ILE A 233 -6.85 22.74 -4.05
N LEU A 234 -7.22 21.79 -4.90
CA LEU A 234 -7.88 20.54 -4.51
C LEU A 234 -6.89 19.54 -3.88
N ILE A 235 -5.63 19.56 -4.31
CA ILE A 235 -4.58 18.67 -3.80
C ILE A 235 -3.88 19.25 -2.56
N THR A 236 -3.60 20.56 -2.56
CA THR A 236 -2.77 21.19 -1.51
C THR A 236 -3.51 21.41 -0.20
N ARG A 237 -4.84 21.52 -0.24
CA ARG A 237 -5.70 21.65 0.95
C ARG A 237 -6.93 20.75 0.76
N PRO A 238 -6.79 19.42 0.84
CA PRO A 238 -7.89 18.49 0.57
C PRO A 238 -9.06 18.69 1.54
N ASN A 239 -8.77 19.12 2.77
CA ASN A 239 -9.76 19.44 3.81
C ASN A 239 -10.08 20.94 3.92
N GLY A 240 -9.61 21.77 2.98
CA GLY A 240 -9.84 23.22 3.00
C GLY A 240 -11.28 23.60 2.62
N PRO A 241 -11.78 24.77 3.04
CA PRO A 241 -13.18 25.17 2.84
C PRO A 241 -13.58 25.24 1.35
N VAL A 242 -12.66 25.63 0.47
CA VAL A 242 -12.90 25.66 -0.99
C VAL A 242 -13.05 24.24 -1.53
N THR A 243 -12.13 23.35 -1.16
CA THR A 243 -12.16 21.95 -1.57
C THR A 243 -13.43 21.28 -1.07
N THR A 244 -13.75 21.42 0.22
CA THR A 244 -15.00 20.91 0.81
C THR A 244 -16.26 21.48 0.17
N ALA A 245 -16.25 22.73 -0.30
CA ALA A 245 -17.41 23.34 -0.98
C ALA A 245 -17.57 22.88 -2.44
N LEU A 246 -16.47 22.72 -3.19
CA LEU A 246 -16.49 22.19 -4.55
C LEU A 246 -16.81 20.69 -4.60
N ASN A 247 -16.59 20.00 -3.48
CA ASN A 247 -16.79 18.57 -3.29
C ASN A 247 -18.16 18.20 -2.69
N LYS A 248 -19.05 19.18 -2.44
CA LYS A 248 -20.46 18.95 -2.04
C LYS A 248 -21.35 18.83 -3.27
#